data_AF-A0A2V5KB79-F1
#
_entry.id   AF-A0A2V5KB79-F1
#
_cell.length_a   1.000
_cell.length_b   1.000
_cell.length_c   1.000
_cell.angle_alpha   90.00
_cell.angle_beta   90.00
_cell.angle_gamma   90.00
#
_symmetry.space_group_name_H-M   'P 1'
#
loop_
_entity.id
_entity.type
_entity.pdbx_description
1 polymer ?
#
loop_
_entity_poly.entity_id
_entity_poly.type
_entity_poly.pdbx_seq_one_letter_code
_entity_poly.pdbx_strand_id
1 'polypeptide(L)'
;MKLLKVKTARFSQVVEKCGEPQVYTLWQKPEADRHFQSRIKNNRVMTIQESENGIEFGIVGFRERKGATYLVFPKSLKRFADKRIVGVNWALVGQ
;
A
#
# COMPACT_ATOMS: atom_id res chain seq x y z
N MET A 1 -26.66 -7.11 -10.70
CA MET A 1 -25.60 -6.87 -9.70
C MET A 1 -25.43 -5.39 -9.47
N LYS A 2 -25.57 -4.91 -8.23
CA LYS A 2 -25.29 -3.50 -7.89
C LYS A 2 -23.77 -3.41 -7.68
N LEU A 3 -23.05 -2.80 -8.63
CA LEU A 3 -21.62 -2.52 -8.47
C LEU A 3 -21.46 -1.63 -7.23
N LEU A 4 -20.99 -2.20 -6.12
CA LEU A 4 -20.62 -1.41 -4.94
C LEU A 4 -19.56 -0.41 -5.40
N LYS A 5 -19.88 0.88 -5.34
CA LYS A 5 -19.01 1.97 -5.78
C LYS A 5 -17.79 1.99 -4.85
N VAL A 6 -16.72 1.31 -5.25
CA VAL A 6 -15.46 1.26 -4.50
C VAL A 6 -14.93 2.70 -4.41
N LYS A 7 -14.75 3.21 -3.18
CA LYS A 7 -14.15 4.53 -2.98
C LYS A 7 -12.69 4.47 -3.41
N THR A 8 -12.25 5.47 -4.18
CA THR A 8 -10.88 5.53 -4.70
C THR A 8 -10.14 6.77 -4.18
N ALA A 9 -8.82 6.70 -4.17
CA ALA A 9 -7.94 7.86 -3.99
C ALA A 9 -6.73 7.75 -4.93
N ARG A 10 -6.18 8.89 -5.35
CA ARG A 10 -4.98 8.91 -6.21
C ARG A 10 -3.73 8.65 -5.39
N PHE A 11 -2.77 7.89 -5.93
CA PHE A 11 -1.50 7.63 -5.26
C PHE A 11 -0.75 8.92 -4.88
N SER A 12 -0.69 9.90 -5.79
CA SER A 12 -0.08 11.21 -5.53
C SER A 12 -0.67 11.92 -4.30
N GLN A 13 -1.99 11.84 -4.10
CA GLN A 13 -2.66 12.39 -2.92
C GLN A 13 -2.23 11.67 -1.64
N VAL A 14 -1.97 10.36 -1.71
CA VAL A 14 -1.45 9.61 -0.56
C VAL A 14 -0.04 10.07 -0.24
N VAL A 15 0.84 10.18 -1.23
CA VAL A 15 2.22 10.66 -1.06
C VAL A 15 2.23 12.08 -0.48
N GLU A 16 1.42 12.99 -1.01
CA GLU A 16 1.32 14.37 -0.51
C GLU A 16 0.94 14.45 0.98
N LYS A 17 0.01 13.59 1.43
CA LYS A 17 -0.48 13.63 2.82
C LYS A 17 0.32 12.76 3.78
N CYS A 18 0.89 11.65 3.30
CA CYS A 18 1.52 10.63 4.12
C CYS A 18 3.05 10.56 3.96
N GLY A 19 3.61 11.33 3.03
CA GLY A 19 5.02 11.34 2.67
C GLY A 19 5.38 10.30 1.62
N GLU A 20 6.60 10.40 1.10
CA GLU A 20 7.15 9.47 0.12
C GLU A 20 7.37 8.09 0.76
N PRO A 21 6.79 7.02 0.20
CA PRO A 21 7.02 5.67 0.69
C PRO A 21 8.33 5.09 0.18
N GLN A 22 8.82 4.08 0.89
CA GLN A 22 9.92 3.23 0.44
C GLN A 22 9.44 1.81 0.17
N VAL A 23 10.09 1.12 -0.78
CA VAL A 23 9.86 -0.31 -1.01
C VAL A 23 10.38 -1.10 0.18
N TYR A 24 9.57 -2.03 0.68
CA TYR A 24 9.95 -2.93 1.77
C TYR A 24 10.00 -4.37 1.28
N THR A 25 11.22 -4.92 1.21
CA THR A 25 11.45 -6.32 0.85
C THR A 25 11.35 -7.21 2.07
N LEU A 26 10.50 -8.24 2.01
CA LEU A 26 10.36 -9.24 3.07
C LEU A 26 11.51 -10.27 3.00
N TRP A 27 12.57 -10.04 3.75
CA TRP A 27 13.71 -10.97 3.87
C TRP A 27 13.44 -12.16 4.79
N GLN A 28 12.38 -12.09 5.57
CA GLN A 28 11.93 -13.13 6.49
C GLN A 28 10.39 -13.14 6.53
N LYS A 29 9.82 -14.16 7.18
CA LYS A 29 8.36 -14.22 7.37
C LYS A 29 7.87 -12.93 8.06
N PRO A 30 6.78 -12.29 7.58
CA PRO A 30 6.23 -11.07 8.18
C PRO A 30 6.00 -11.19 9.69
N GLU A 31 5.63 -12.37 10.18
CA GLU A 31 5.36 -12.62 11.61
C GLU A 31 6.63 -12.57 12.47
N ALA A 32 7.78 -12.95 11.89
CA ALA A 32 9.08 -12.89 12.54
C ALA A 32 9.70 -11.48 12.46
N ASP A 33 9.27 -10.65 11.51
CA ASP A 33 9.75 -9.29 11.33
C ASP A 33 9.04 -8.29 12.27
N ARG A 34 9.58 -8.12 13.47
CA ARG A 34 9.07 -7.14 14.46
C ARG A 34 9.05 -5.71 13.91
N HIS A 35 10.01 -5.34 13.06
CA HIS A 35 10.06 -3.99 12.49
C HIS A 35 8.88 -3.77 11.55
N PHE A 36 8.67 -4.70 10.62
CA PHE A 36 7.56 -4.66 9.68
C PHE A 36 6.21 -4.74 10.40
N GLN A 37 6.06 -5.62 11.39
CA GLN A 37 4.85 -5.71 12.22
C GLN A 37 4.50 -4.38 12.90
N SER A 38 5.50 -3.62 13.37
CA SER A 38 5.28 -2.27 13.91
C SER A 38 4.73 -1.31 12.85
N ARG A 39 5.22 -1.37 11.60
CA ARG A 39 4.69 -0.55 10.50
C ARG A 39 3.24 -0.91 10.17
N ILE A 40 2.89 -2.20 10.18
CA ILE A 40 1.51 -2.67 9.98
C ILE A 40 0.60 -2.11 11.09
N LYS A 41 0.97 -2.31 12.36
CA LYS A 41 0.19 -1.83 13.51
C LYS A 41 -0.02 -0.31 13.50
N ASN A 42 0.97 0.44 13.03
CA ASN A 42 0.90 1.88 12.89
C ASN A 42 0.17 2.36 11.62
N ASN A 43 -0.44 1.44 10.85
CA ASN A 43 -1.13 1.71 9.59
C ASN A 43 -0.23 2.41 8.56
N ARG A 44 1.05 2.01 8.45
CA ARG A 44 2.03 2.63 7.55
C ARG A 44 2.36 1.79 6.32
N VAL A 45 1.76 0.63 6.17
CA VAL A 45 2.00 -0.29 5.05
C VAL A 45 0.91 -0.14 4.00
N MET A 46 1.30 -0.06 2.74
CA MET A 46 0.43 -0.25 1.59
C MET A 46 0.89 -1.49 0.82
N THR A 47 -0.05 -2.33 0.39
CA THR A 47 0.21 -3.44 -0.51
C THR A 47 -0.22 -3.04 -1.91
N ILE A 48 0.71 -3.06 -2.87
CA ILE A 48 0.43 -2.92 -4.30
C ILE A 48 0.08 -4.30 -4.85
N GLN A 49 -1.04 -4.37 -5.57
CA GLN A 49 -1.52 -5.58 -6.25
C GLN A 49 -1.84 -5.24 -7.69
N GLU A 50 -1.65 -6.22 -8.56
CA GLU A 50 -2.06 -6.17 -9.95
C GLU A 50 -3.45 -6.82 -10.09
N SER A 51 -4.31 -6.22 -10.91
CA SER A 51 -5.59 -6.85 -11.30
C SER A 51 -5.38 -7.81 -12.47
N GLU A 52 -6.38 -8.63 -12.77
CA GLU A 52 -6.34 -9.57 -13.90
C GLU A 52 -6.03 -8.90 -15.25
N ASN A 53 -6.37 -7.61 -15.39
CA ASN A 53 -6.12 -6.83 -16.61
C ASN A 53 -4.76 -6.11 -16.60
N GLY A 54 -3.87 -6.45 -15.67
CA GLY A 54 -2.54 -5.86 -15.54
C GLY A 54 -2.48 -4.47 -14.88
N ILE A 55 -3.61 -3.98 -14.37
CA ILE A 55 -3.67 -2.64 -13.75
C ILE A 55 -3.28 -2.75 -12.28
N GLU A 56 -2.22 -2.05 -11.89
CA GLU A 56 -1.77 -1.93 -10.51
C GLU A 56 -2.68 -1.01 -9.66
N PHE A 57 -2.88 -1.41 -8.41
CA PHE A 57 -3.59 -0.61 -7.41
C PHE A 57 -3.07 -0.91 -6.00
N GLY A 58 -3.14 0.10 -5.14
CA GLY A 58 -2.76 -0.01 -3.74
C GLY A 58 -3.96 -0.30 -2.83
N ILE A 59 -3.70 -1.07 -1.78
CA ILE A 59 -4.57 -1.27 -0.63
C ILE A 59 -3.81 -0.89 0.64
N VAL A 60 -4.45 -0.13 1.54
CA VAL A 60 -3.88 0.16 2.86
C VAL A 60 -3.88 -1.10 3.72
N GLY A 61 -2.75 -1.38 4.35
CA GLY A 61 -2.49 -2.57 5.15
C GLY A 61 -1.62 -3.59 4.44
N PHE A 62 -1.21 -4.61 5.20
CA PHE A 62 -0.48 -5.77 4.68
C PHE A 62 -1.47 -6.82 4.18
N ARG A 63 -1.28 -7.27 2.94
CA ARG A 63 -1.97 -8.43 2.38
C ARG A 63 -0.96 -9.33 1.70
N GLU A 64 -0.74 -10.50 2.28
CA GLU A 64 0.17 -11.48 1.69
C GLU A 64 -0.43 -12.04 0.40
N ARG A 65 0.25 -11.75 -0.71
CA ARG A 65 -0.11 -12.18 -2.06
C ARG A 65 1.16 -12.43 -2.84
N LYS A 66 1.16 -13.45 -3.70
CA LYS A 66 2.26 -13.72 -4.62
C LYS A 66 2.42 -12.52 -5.56
N GLY A 67 3.64 -11.99 -5.69
CA GLY A 67 3.96 -10.85 -6.55
C GLY A 67 3.51 -9.48 -6.01
N ALA A 68 3.06 -9.37 -4.76
CA ALA A 68 2.74 -8.07 -4.18
C ALA A 68 4.00 -7.30 -3.78
N THR A 69 3.97 -6.00 -4.00
CA THR A 69 5.00 -5.06 -3.54
C THR A 69 4.49 -4.33 -2.30
N TYR A 70 5.33 -4.24 -1.26
CA TYR A 70 4.98 -3.53 -0.03
C TYR A 70 5.66 -2.17 0.00
N LEU A 71 4.87 -1.15 0.29
CA LEU A 71 5.34 0.23 0.46
C LEU A 71 5.17 0.63 1.92
N VAL A 72 6.22 1.19 2.53
CA VAL A 72 6.19 1.72 3.89
C VAL A 72 6.24 3.24 3.84
N PHE A 73 5.20 3.86 4.38
CA PHE A 73 5.06 5.32 4.46
C PHE A 73 5.65 5.85 5.77
N PRO A 74 6.19 7.07 5.77
CA PRO A 74 6.67 7.70 6.99
C PRO A 74 5.51 8.07 7.93
N LYS A 75 4.32 8.39 7.40
CA LYS A 75 3.11 8.70 8.19
C LYS A 75 2.01 7.65 8.00
N SER A 76 1.02 7.69 8.90
CA SER A 76 -0.12 6.76 8.89
C SER A 76 -1.02 6.96 7.67
N LEU A 77 -1.47 5.85 7.09
CA LEU A 77 -2.39 5.74 5.97
C LEU A 77 -3.86 5.62 6.39
N LYS A 78 -4.17 5.67 7.70
CA LYS A 78 -5.53 5.41 8.24
C LYS A 78 -6.65 6.19 7.55
N ARG A 79 -6.38 7.42 7.09
CA ARG A 79 -7.34 8.26 6.33
C ARG A 79 -7.70 7.76 4.92
N PHE A 80 -6.90 6.82 4.41
CA PHE A 80 -7.09 6.15 3.14
C PHE A 80 -7.51 4.69 3.32
N ALA A 81 -7.80 4.27 4.56
CA ALA A 81 -8.41 2.97 4.81
C ALA A 81 -9.69 2.81 3.99
N ASP A 82 -9.96 1.57 3.55
CA ASP A 82 -11.11 1.19 2.74
C ASP A 82 -11.24 1.88 1.38
N LYS A 83 -10.17 2.54 0.91
CA LYS A 83 -10.07 3.10 -0.44
C LYS A 83 -9.14 2.26 -1.30
N ARG A 84 -9.49 2.12 -2.57
CA ARG A 84 -8.58 1.62 -3.60
C ARG A 84 -7.69 2.76 -4.06
N ILE A 85 -6.38 2.59 -3.93
CA ILE A 85 -5.41 3.59 -4.37
C ILE A 85 -5.10 3.32 -5.85
N VAL A 86 -5.32 4.30 -6.70
CA VAL A 86 -5.23 4.15 -8.16
C VAL A 86 -4.21 5.11 -8.76
N GLY A 87 -3.68 4.75 -9.93
CA GLY A 87 -2.62 5.51 -10.60
C GLY A 87 -1.34 5.47 -9.79
N VAL A 88 -0.86 4.27 -9.46
CA VAL A 88 0.44 4.06 -8.81
C VAL A 88 1.52 4.71 -9.67
N ASN A 89 2.30 5.60 -9.06
CA ASN A 89 3.40 6.28 -9.75
C ASN A 89 4.71 5.94 -9.03
N TRP A 90 5.48 5.03 -9.63
CA TRP A 90 6.75 4.56 -9.09
C TRP A 90 7.82 5.65 -9.01
N ALA A 91 7.68 6.76 -9.77
CA ALA A 91 8.58 7.90 -9.64
C ALA A 91 8.42 8.67 -8.30
N LEU A 92 7.33 8.42 -7.56
CA LEU A 92 7.09 9.00 -6.22
C LEU A 92 7.45 8.02 -5.08
N VAL A 93 8.10 6.90 -5.40
CA VAL A 93 8.54 5.90 -4.43
C VAL A 93 10.05 6.05 -4.27
N GLY A 94 10.49 6.27 -3.04
CA GLY A 94 11.92 6.29 -2.71
C GLY A 94 12.52 4.89 -2.77
N GLN A 95 13.79 4.81 -3.19
CA GLN A 95 14.60 3.60 -3.04
C GLN A 95 15.13 3.45 -1.62
#